data_AF-A0AAJ2KUC0-F1
#
_entry.id   AF-A0AAJ2KUC0-F1
#
_cell.length_a   1.000
_cell.length_b   1.000
_cell.length_c   1.000
_cell.angle_alpha   90.00
_cell.angle_beta   90.00
_cell.angle_gamma   90.00
#
_symmetry.space_group_name_H-M   'P 1'
#
loop_
_entity.id
_entity.type
_entity.pdbx_description
1 polymer ?
#
loop_
_entity_poly.entity_id
_entity_poly.type
_entity_poly.pdbx_seq_one_letter_code
_entity_poly.pdbx_strand_id
1 'polypeptide(L)'
;MQNYSMLGFRCAIGVFVLLTVFNYFNDLYASSDAHLQSCMWKAGPPVSSIGDVMHFDDPQNFIKDGKIYTVGIPVARIIERIPHSKIYVEDIESGGVGIYYVQGCK
;
A
#
# COMPACT_ATOMS: atom_id res chain seq x y z
N MET A 1 -9.42 -46.26 -23.12
CA MET A 1 -8.90 -45.77 -21.82
C MET A 1 -8.56 -44.30 -21.99
N GLN A 2 -9.33 -43.40 -21.38
CA GLN A 2 -9.11 -41.95 -21.47
C GLN A 2 -7.94 -41.54 -20.57
N ASN A 3 -7.02 -40.72 -21.08
CA ASN A 3 -5.83 -40.23 -20.39
C ASN A 3 -6.20 -39.18 -19.33
N TYR A 4 -6.64 -39.62 -18.15
CA TYR A 4 -6.94 -38.76 -17.00
C TYR A 4 -5.70 -37.98 -16.48
N SER A 5 -4.49 -38.42 -16.83
CA SER A 5 -3.21 -37.80 -16.43
C SER A 5 -2.98 -36.41 -17.07
N MET A 6 -3.35 -36.22 -18.34
CA MET A 6 -3.12 -34.94 -19.05
C MET A 6 -4.09 -33.83 -18.64
N LEU A 7 -5.32 -34.18 -18.23
CA LEU A 7 -6.30 -33.22 -17.73
C LEU A 7 -5.92 -32.66 -16.35
N GLY A 8 -5.42 -33.52 -15.45
CA GLY A 8 -4.94 -33.09 -14.13
C GLY A 8 -3.76 -32.12 -14.23
N PHE A 9 -2.83 -32.37 -15.15
CA PHE A 9 -1.67 -31.50 -15.37
C PHE A 9 -2.05 -30.12 -15.94
N ARG A 10 -3.03 -30.07 -16.86
CA ARG A 10 -3.54 -28.80 -17.41
C ARG A 10 -4.36 -27.99 -16.41
N CYS A 11 -5.16 -28.65 -15.56
CA CYS A 11 -5.84 -27.98 -14.45
C CYS A 11 -4.83 -27.44 -13.41
N ALA A 12 -3.80 -28.21 -13.07
CA ALA A 12 -2.78 -27.77 -12.12
C ALA A 12 -2.01 -26.54 -12.62
N ILE A 13 -1.61 -26.52 -13.90
CA ILE A 13 -0.97 -25.35 -14.52
C ILE A 13 -1.93 -24.15 -14.54
N GLY A 14 -3.20 -24.37 -14.89
CA GLY A 14 -4.22 -23.33 -14.88
C GLY A 14 -4.40 -22.69 -13.51
N VAL A 15 -4.49 -23.50 -12.44
CA VAL A 15 -4.58 -23.03 -11.05
C VAL A 15 -3.31 -22.29 -10.63
N PHE A 16 -2.13 -22.78 -11.03
CA PHE A 16 -0.86 -22.13 -10.68
C PHE A 16 -0.73 -20.75 -11.33
N VAL A 17 -1.12 -20.61 -12.60
CA VAL A 17 -1.14 -19.32 -13.30
C VAL A 17 -2.17 -18.37 -12.69
N LEU A 18 -3.34 -18.88 -12.30
CA LEU A 18 -4.37 -18.06 -11.67
C LEU A 18 -3.92 -17.52 -10.31
N LEU A 19 -3.23 -18.35 -9.52
CA LEU A 19 -2.64 -17.96 -8.24
C LEU A 19 -1.53 -16.93 -8.41
N THR A 20 -0.62 -17.09 -9.37
CA THR A 20 0.45 -16.10 -9.59
C THR A 20 -0.09 -14.77 -10.06
N VAL A 21 -1.08 -14.77 -10.96
CA VAL A 21 -1.76 -13.56 -11.42
C VAL A 21 -2.51 -12.88 -10.27
N PHE A 22 -3.23 -13.65 -9.44
CA PHE A 22 -3.95 -13.10 -8.29
C PHE A 22 -3.00 -12.46 -7.27
N ASN A 23 -1.88 -13.12 -6.94
CA ASN A 23 -0.87 -12.56 -6.06
C ASN A 23 -0.26 -11.27 -6.64
N TYR A 24 0.04 -11.25 -7.93
CA TYR A 24 0.57 -10.05 -8.60
C TYR A 24 -0.39 -8.85 -8.52
N PHE A 25 -1.69 -9.08 -8.72
CA PHE A 25 -2.70 -8.02 -8.58
C PHE A 25 -2.88 -7.56 -7.14
N ASN A 26 -2.78 -8.47 -6.16
CA ASN A 26 -2.80 -8.09 -4.75
C ASN A 26 -1.60 -7.20 -4.38
N ASP A 27 -0.40 -7.52 -4.86
CA ASP A 27 0.80 -6.70 -4.60
C ASP A 27 0.69 -5.32 -5.25
N LEU A 28 0.16 -5.25 -6.47
CA LEU A 28 -0.14 -3.99 -7.15
C LEU A 28 -1.17 -3.15 -6.37
N TYR A 29 -2.24 -3.78 -5.90
CA TYR A 29 -3.26 -3.11 -5.10
C TYR A 29 -2.69 -2.63 -3.78
N ALA A 30 -1.92 -3.46 -3.07
CA ALA A 30 -1.28 -3.14 -1.80
C ALA A 30 -0.30 -1.94 -1.92
N SER A 31 0.25 -1.76 -3.12
CA SER A 31 1.13 -0.65 -3.49
C SER A 31 0.40 0.59 -4.00
N SER A 32 -0.94 0.57 -4.12
CA SER A 32 -1.74 1.68 -4.67
C SER A 32 -2.10 2.72 -3.62
N ASP A 33 -2.37 3.96 -4.06
CA ASP A 33 -2.85 5.03 -3.18
C ASP A 33 -4.20 4.69 -2.54
N ALA A 34 -5.05 3.94 -3.25
CA ALA A 34 -6.36 3.51 -2.76
C ALA A 34 -6.25 2.56 -1.56
N HIS A 35 -5.30 1.62 -1.60
CA HIS A 35 -5.03 0.74 -0.45
C HIS A 35 -4.41 1.51 0.71
N LEU A 36 -3.46 2.39 0.43
CA LEU A 36 -2.87 3.23 1.48
C LEU A 36 -3.93 4.08 2.20
N GLN A 37 -4.91 4.59 1.45
CA GLN A 37 -6.04 5.36 1.98
C GLN A 37 -7.03 4.50 2.80
N SER A 38 -7.14 3.19 2.55
CA SER A 38 -7.97 2.29 3.36
C SER A 38 -7.32 1.83 4.65
N CYS A 39 -6.05 2.19 4.89
CA CYS A 39 -5.27 1.77 6.05
C CYS A 39 -5.04 2.88 7.08
N MET A 40 -4.87 2.49 8.34
CA MET A 40 -4.42 3.32 9.44
C MET A 40 -2.89 3.26 9.56
N TRP A 41 -2.25 4.42 9.65
CA TRP A 41 -0.79 4.53 9.68
C TRP A 41 -0.31 5.22 10.94
N LYS A 42 0.64 4.61 11.64
CA LYS A 42 1.25 5.15 12.86
C LYS A 42 2.69 5.57 12.58
N ALA A 43 3.09 6.77 13.00
CA ALA A 43 4.46 7.20 12.83
C ALA A 43 5.38 6.34 13.71
N GLY A 44 6.52 5.97 13.14
CA GLY A 44 7.63 5.34 13.83
C GLY A 44 8.72 6.35 14.19
N PRO A 45 9.68 5.97 15.03
CA PRO A 45 10.87 6.76 15.28
C PRO A 45 11.81 6.78 14.05
N PRO A 46 12.45 7.92 13.72
CA PRO A 46 12.25 9.24 14.31
C PRO A 46 10.84 9.78 13.97
N VAL A 47 10.17 10.38 14.98
CA VAL A 47 8.79 10.85 14.83
C VAL A 47 8.73 11.84 13.67
N SER A 48 7.95 11.46 12.68
CA SER A 48 7.75 12.19 11.43
C SER A 48 7.22 13.61 11.68
N SER A 49 7.68 14.57 10.88
CA SER A 49 7.35 15.99 11.00
C SER A 49 5.88 16.34 10.70
N ILE A 50 5.16 15.46 10.00
CA ILE A 50 3.72 15.62 9.70
C ILE A 50 2.80 14.98 10.77
N GLY A 51 3.36 14.45 11.87
CA GLY A 51 2.62 14.06 13.07
C GLY A 51 2.28 12.57 13.20
N ASP A 52 1.74 12.22 14.38
CA ASP A 52 1.33 10.88 14.77
C ASP A 52 -0.12 10.59 14.33
N VAL A 53 -0.32 9.40 13.74
CA VAL A 53 -1.61 8.86 13.27
C VAL A 53 -2.19 9.64 12.08
N MET A 54 -1.77 9.27 10.87
CA MET A 54 -2.45 9.71 9.66
C MET A 54 -3.67 8.82 9.41
N HIS A 55 -4.86 9.40 9.62
CA HIS A 55 -6.13 8.85 9.19
C HIS A 55 -6.52 9.48 7.85
N PHE A 56 -6.50 8.69 6.77
CA PHE A 56 -7.02 9.12 5.46
C PHE A 56 -8.53 8.93 5.31
N ASP A 57 -9.19 8.56 6.40
CA ASP A 57 -10.65 8.51 6.54
C ASP A 57 -11.26 9.90 6.74
N ASP A 58 -10.44 10.91 7.04
CA ASP A 58 -10.85 12.31 7.05
C ASP A 58 -10.93 12.80 5.59
N PRO A 59 -12.07 13.33 5.11
CA PRO A 59 -12.18 13.91 3.77
C PRO A 59 -11.15 15.00 3.47
N GLN A 60 -10.58 15.63 4.49
CA GLN A 60 -9.53 16.63 4.37
C GLN A 60 -8.13 16.03 4.18
N ASN A 61 -7.94 14.76 4.53
CA ASN A 61 -6.67 14.04 4.43
C ASN A 61 -6.76 12.94 3.39
N PHE A 62 -6.10 13.11 2.25
CA PHE A 62 -6.15 12.12 1.18
C PHE A 62 -4.77 11.90 0.55
N ILE A 63 -4.63 10.74 -0.10
CA ILE A 63 -3.44 10.41 -0.88
C ILE A 63 -3.81 10.49 -2.34
N LYS A 64 -3.00 11.21 -3.12
CA LYS A 64 -3.14 11.26 -4.57
C LYS A 64 -1.79 11.41 -5.23
N ASP A 65 -1.53 10.57 -6.23
CA ASP A 65 -0.29 10.55 -7.00
C ASP A 65 0.94 10.42 -6.09
N GLY A 66 0.82 9.62 -5.04
CA GLY A 66 1.85 9.42 -4.02
C GLY A 66 2.15 10.65 -3.15
N LYS A 67 1.31 11.68 -3.18
CA LYS A 67 1.39 12.83 -2.26
C LYS A 67 0.29 12.75 -1.22
N ILE A 68 0.63 13.17 -0.02
CA ILE A 68 -0.28 13.28 1.11
C ILE A 68 -0.76 14.73 1.17
N TYR A 69 -2.08 14.89 1.14
CA TYR A 69 -2.74 16.17 1.24
C TYR A 69 -3.44 16.30 2.58
N THR A 70 -3.37 17.50 3.17
CA THR A 70 -4.11 17.88 4.38
C THR A 70 -4.77 19.22 4.10
N VAL A 71 -6.09 19.30 4.30
CA VAL A 71 -6.92 20.48 3.97
C VAL A 71 -6.70 20.94 2.52
N GLY A 72 -6.50 19.98 1.60
CA GLY A 72 -6.26 20.23 0.18
C GLY A 72 -4.85 20.73 -0.19
N ILE A 73 -3.94 20.85 0.78
CA ILE A 73 -2.55 21.27 0.55
C ILE A 73 -1.64 20.05 0.61
N PRO A 74 -0.72 19.86 -0.36
CA PRO A 74 0.26 18.77 -0.27
C PRO A 74 1.27 19.07 0.84
N VAL A 75 1.32 18.20 1.85
CA VAL A 75 2.22 18.36 3.01
C VAL A 75 3.40 17.39 2.98
N ALA A 76 3.25 16.27 2.29
CA ALA A 76 4.30 15.27 2.18
C ALA A 76 4.21 14.44 0.90
N ARG A 77 5.31 13.75 0.56
CA ARG A 77 5.36 12.76 -0.53
C ARG A 77 5.77 11.39 -0.01
N ILE A 78 5.17 10.36 -0.54
CA ILE A 78 5.54 8.97 -0.30
C ILE A 78 6.71 8.65 -1.23
N ILE A 79 7.88 8.41 -0.65
CA ILE A 79 9.12 8.13 -1.39
C ILE A 79 9.34 6.63 -1.58
N GLU A 80 8.81 5.79 -0.69
CA GLU A 80 8.94 4.34 -0.77
C GLU A 80 7.75 3.65 -0.09
N ARG A 81 7.34 2.50 -0.65
CA ARG A 81 6.22 1.69 -0.17
C ARG A 81 6.71 0.26 0.07
N ILE A 82 6.54 -0.24 1.28
CA ILE A 82 6.66 -1.66 1.60
C ILE A 82 5.25 -2.19 1.87
N PRO A 83 4.66 -2.95 0.92
CA PRO A 83 3.32 -3.49 1.03
C PRO A 83 3.06 -4.13 2.40
N HIS A 84 1.89 -3.84 2.98
CA HIS A 84 1.44 -4.38 4.27
C HIS A 84 2.40 -4.19 5.46
N SER A 85 3.36 -3.28 5.37
CA SER A 85 4.38 -3.10 6.42
C SER A 85 4.56 -1.64 6.78
N LYS A 86 5.16 -0.86 5.87
CA LYS A 86 5.53 0.52 6.13
C LYS A 86 5.60 1.35 4.87
N ILE A 87 5.47 2.66 5.04
CA ILE A 87 5.75 3.66 4.02
C ILE A 87 6.79 4.63 4.55
N TYR A 88 7.59 5.16 3.62
CA TYR A 88 8.52 6.25 3.89
C TYR A 88 7.94 7.51 3.28
N VAL A 89 7.93 8.55 4.09
CA VAL A 89 7.27 9.80 3.76
C VAL A 89 8.27 10.93 3.96
N GLU A 90 8.42 11.78 2.96
CA GLU A 90 9.23 12.98 3.04
C GLU A 90 8.31 14.20 3.14
N ASP A 91 8.54 15.02 4.15
CA ASP A 91 7.89 16.31 4.33
C ASP A 91 8.33 17.31 3.27
N ILE A 92 7.38 17.98 2.63
CA ILE A 92 7.64 18.89 1.50
C ILE A 92 8.31 20.19 1.97
N GLU A 93 8.01 20.68 3.17
CA GLU A 93 8.56 21.94 3.69
C GLU A 93 9.96 21.74 4.28
N SER A 94 10.11 20.71 5.13
CA SER A 94 11.36 20.48 5.86
C SER A 94 12.34 19.54 5.16
N GLY A 95 11.87 18.72 4.21
CA GLY A 95 12.65 17.62 3.62
C GLY A 95 12.91 16.46 4.61
N GLY A 96 12.31 16.50 5.79
CA GLY A 96 12.45 15.45 6.80
C GLY A 96 11.80 14.14 6.35
N VAL A 97 12.46 13.01 6.61
CA VAL A 97 11.93 11.68 6.27
C VAL A 97 11.41 10.99 7.51
N GLY A 98 10.13 10.64 7.49
CA GLY A 98 9.43 9.84 8.49
C GLY A 98 9.14 8.43 8.01
N ILE A 99 9.03 7.49 8.96
CA ILE A 99 8.59 6.13 8.71
C ILE A 99 7.19 5.96 9.29
N TYR A 100 6.27 5.36 8.54
CA TYR A 100 4.93 5.05 9.01
C TYR A 100 4.67 3.55 8.89
N TYR A 101 4.15 2.95 9.95
CA TYR A 101 3.80 1.54 10.01
C TYR A 101 2.29 1.35 9.90
N VAL A 102 1.87 0.32 9.16
CA VAL A 102 0.46 -0.05 9.09
C VAL A 102 -0.02 -0.54 10.46
N GLN A 103 -1.19 -0.08 10.89
CA GLN A 103 -1.86 -0.54 12.12
C GLN A 103 -3.06 -1.46 11.81
N GLY A 104 -3.63 -1.32 10.61
CA GLY A 104 -4.77 -2.09 10.14
C GLY A 104 -5.35 -1.46 8.90
N CYS A 105 -6.06 -2.25 8.09
CA CYS A 105 -6.77 -1.78 6.90
C CYS A 105 -8.22 -2.24 6.98
N LYS A 106 -9.12 -1.48 6.34
CA LYS A 106 -10.54 -1.84 6.22
C LYS A 106 -10.76 -3.01 5.28
#